data_AF-A0A0C1ZMV0-F1
#
_entry.id   AF-A0A0C1ZMV0-F1
#
_cell.length_a   1.000
_cell.length_b   1.000
_cell.length_c   1.000
_cell.angle_alpha   90.00
_cell.angle_beta   90.00
_cell.angle_gamma   90.00
#
_symmetry.space_group_name_H-M   'P 1'
#
loop_
_entity.id
_entity.type
_entity.pdbx_description
1 polymer ?
#
loop_
_entity_poly.entity_id
_entity_poly.type
_entity_poly.pdbx_seq_one_letter_code
_entity_poly.pdbx_strand_id
1 'polypeptide(L)'
;MNNPVLILDVFLLVLVAATALAVINVRSMLSATILAGVYSLLMALVWTNMHALDVAFTEAAVGAGISTILLLGALVLTKRFAKREPTLHLPALLVCVATGLVLIYGTSDMPKFGDPNAPIHTYRVPRLLDQTVGKHESAAPRDKGHPHEGHPDDDFNGHASNTVTSLLAAYRGFDTMFETTVIFVAGVSLLLLLRRRREGDPGVPMSSSTKRGEP
;
A
#
# COMPACT_ATOMS: atom_id res chain seq x y z
N MET A 1 -9.96 19.20 29.08
CA MET A 1 -8.66 18.84 28.46
C MET A 1 -8.59 17.36 28.03
N ASN A 2 -9.74 16.71 27.73
CA ASN A 2 -9.76 15.35 27.17
C ASN A 2 -10.43 15.43 25.80
N ASN A 3 -9.64 15.60 24.74
CA ASN A 3 -10.16 15.40 23.38
C ASN A 3 -10.10 13.88 23.11
N PRO A 4 -11.24 13.17 23.04
CA PRO A 4 -11.26 11.72 22.87
C PRO A 4 -10.56 11.29 21.58
N VAL A 5 -10.61 12.12 20.53
CA VAL A 5 -9.93 11.86 19.25
C VAL A 5 -8.42 11.89 19.43
N LEU A 6 -7.89 12.91 20.11
CA LEU A 6 -6.45 13.03 20.36
C LEU A 6 -5.94 11.88 21.25
N ILE A 7 -6.74 11.44 22.22
CA ILE A 7 -6.39 10.27 23.05
C ILE A 7 -6.28 9.03 22.18
N LEU A 8 -7.25 8.81 21.28
CA LEU A 8 -7.23 7.69 20.35
C LEU A 8 -6.02 7.77 19.39
N ASP A 9 -5.74 8.94 18.83
CA ASP A 9 -4.58 9.16 17.94
C ASP A 9 -3.26 8.83 18.63
N VAL A 10 -3.03 9.40 19.82
CA VAL A 10 -1.81 9.14 20.60
C VAL A 10 -1.72 7.67 20.98
N PHE A 11 -2.84 7.05 21.37
CA PHE A 11 -2.87 5.64 21.71
C PHE A 11 -2.50 4.75 20.51
N LEU A 12 -3.10 4.98 19.33
CA LEU A 12 -2.78 4.24 18.12
C LEU A 12 -1.33 4.47 17.69
N LEU A 13 -0.83 5.70 17.73
CA LEU A 13 0.56 6.02 17.40
C LEU A 13 1.55 5.34 18.34
N VAL A 14 1.25 5.28 19.64
CA VAL A 14 2.08 4.54 20.61
C VAL A 14 2.07 3.05 20.30
N LEU A 15 0.94 2.46 19.93
CA LEU A 15 0.87 1.04 19.52
C LEU A 15 1.66 0.78 18.23
N VAL A 16 1.55 1.66 17.24
CA VAL A 16 2.32 1.59 15.99
C VAL A 16 3.83 1.68 16.29
N ALA A 17 4.26 2.63 17.12
CA ALA A 17 5.66 2.76 17.52
C ALA A 17 6.16 1.54 18.31
N ALA A 18 5.35 1.05 19.26
CA ALA A 18 5.68 -0.12 20.06
C ALA A 18 5.79 -1.39 19.18
N THR A 19 4.89 -1.60 18.22
CA THR A 19 4.96 -2.72 17.29
C THR A 19 6.15 -2.61 16.34
N ALA A 20 6.46 -1.41 15.83
CA ALA A 20 7.66 -1.18 15.01
C ALA A 20 8.94 -1.53 15.79
N LEU A 21 9.07 -1.07 17.03
CA LEU A 21 10.18 -1.46 17.91
C LEU A 21 10.20 -2.97 18.17
N ALA A 22 9.04 -3.59 18.41
CA ALA A 22 8.96 -5.04 18.62
C ALA A 22 9.44 -5.82 17.38
N VAL A 23 9.05 -5.41 16.17
CA VAL A 23 9.49 -6.04 14.90
C VAL A 23 11.02 -6.01 14.78
N ILE A 24 11.67 -4.90 15.12
CA ILE A 24 13.14 -4.77 15.05
C ILE A 24 13.84 -5.65 16.11
N ASN A 25 13.21 -5.87 17.25
CA ASN A 25 13.81 -6.61 18.37
C ASN A 25 13.58 -8.14 18.30
N VAL A 26 12.59 -8.62 17.53
CA VAL A 26 12.34 -10.06 17.41
C VAL A 26 13.32 -10.75 16.47
N ARG A 27 13.83 -11.90 16.90
CA ARG A 27 14.79 -12.70 16.10
C ARG A 27 14.13 -13.79 15.26
N SER A 28 12.90 -14.18 15.61
CA SER A 28 12.11 -15.15 14.87
C SER A 28 11.52 -14.47 13.65
N MET A 29 11.84 -14.96 12.45
CA MET A 29 11.37 -14.36 11.20
C MET A 29 9.86 -14.51 11.02
N LEU A 30 9.27 -15.61 11.52
CA LEU A 30 7.82 -15.78 11.57
C LEU A 30 7.17 -14.73 12.48
N SER A 31 7.74 -14.50 13.65
CA SER A 31 7.23 -13.50 14.60
C SER A 31 7.38 -12.09 14.05
N ALA A 32 8.50 -11.78 13.38
CA ALA A 32 8.72 -10.51 12.70
C ALA A 32 7.68 -10.28 11.60
N THR A 33 7.37 -11.31 10.81
CA THR A 33 6.37 -11.25 9.74
C THR A 33 4.97 -11.01 10.29
N ILE A 34 4.56 -11.74 11.33
CA ILE A 34 3.26 -11.54 11.98
C ILE A 34 3.16 -10.12 12.57
N LEU A 35 4.20 -9.67 13.28
CA LEU A 35 4.23 -8.32 13.86
C LEU A 35 4.23 -7.21 12.80
N ALA A 36 4.87 -7.42 11.66
CA ALA A 36 4.80 -6.50 10.52
C ALA A 36 3.38 -6.41 9.94
N GLY A 37 2.67 -7.54 9.86
CA GLY A 37 1.25 -7.56 9.50
C GLY A 37 0.37 -6.81 10.51
N VAL A 38 0.60 -7.00 11.82
CA VAL A 38 -0.09 -6.24 12.87
C VAL A 38 0.20 -4.74 12.78
N TYR A 39 1.46 -4.35 12.55
CA TYR A 39 1.85 -2.96 12.33
C TYR A 39 1.04 -2.35 11.16
N SER A 40 0.92 -3.07 10.04
CA SER A 40 0.15 -2.61 8.88
C SER A 40 -1.35 -2.49 9.19
N LEU A 41 -1.95 -3.43 9.93
CA LEU A 41 -3.34 -3.30 10.39
C LEU A 41 -3.54 -2.09 11.30
N LEU A 42 -2.61 -1.82 12.21
CA LEU A 42 -2.66 -0.64 13.06
C LEU A 42 -2.56 0.66 12.24
N MET A 43 -1.70 0.68 11.22
CA MET A 43 -1.64 1.79 10.28
C MET A 43 -2.95 1.97 9.50
N ALA A 44 -3.59 0.89 9.05
CA ALA A 44 -4.93 0.96 8.43
C ALA A 44 -5.98 1.56 9.36
N LEU A 45 -5.92 1.28 10.67
CA LEU A 45 -6.77 1.93 11.67
C LEU A 45 -6.46 3.42 11.83
N VAL A 46 -5.18 3.81 11.81
CA VAL A 46 -4.77 5.23 11.81
C VAL A 46 -5.33 5.96 10.58
N TRP A 47 -5.22 5.38 9.39
CA TRP A 47 -5.79 5.94 8.16
C TRP A 47 -7.32 6.06 8.24
N THR A 48 -7.99 5.06 8.81
CA THR A 48 -9.44 5.09 9.05
C THR A 48 -9.82 6.21 10.02
N ASN A 49 -9.05 6.41 11.08
CA ASN A 49 -9.29 7.49 12.05
C ASN A 49 -9.11 8.88 11.43
N MET A 50 -8.24 9.01 10.44
CA MET A 50 -8.07 10.23 9.64
C MET A 50 -9.10 10.37 8.51
N HIS A 51 -10.15 9.55 8.48
CA HIS A 51 -11.19 9.53 7.43
C HIS A 51 -10.63 9.24 6.02
N ALA A 52 -9.49 8.57 5.91
CA ALA A 52 -8.87 8.18 4.65
C ALA A 52 -9.15 6.69 4.35
N LEU A 53 -10.42 6.36 4.09
CA LEU A 53 -10.88 4.97 3.94
C LEU A 53 -10.26 4.23 2.76
N ASP A 54 -10.08 4.88 1.61
CA ASP A 54 -9.46 4.25 0.44
C ASP A 54 -8.01 3.83 0.74
N VAL A 55 -7.25 4.72 1.40
CA VAL A 55 -5.88 4.42 1.84
C VAL A 55 -5.88 3.29 2.88
N ALA A 56 -6.80 3.32 3.83
CA ALA A 56 -6.93 2.27 4.84
C ALA A 56 -7.20 0.88 4.23
N PHE A 57 -8.08 0.78 3.24
CA PHE A 57 -8.35 -0.49 2.56
C PHE A 57 -7.13 -1.00 1.80
N THR A 58 -6.40 -0.11 1.12
CA THR A 58 -5.16 -0.51 0.43
C THR A 58 -4.09 -0.99 1.39
N GLU A 59 -3.91 -0.31 2.53
CA GLU A 59 -2.95 -0.71 3.56
C GLU A 59 -3.32 -2.07 4.16
N ALA A 60 -4.60 -2.28 4.51
CA ALA A 60 -5.07 -3.56 5.04
C ALA A 60 -4.92 -4.71 4.01
N ALA A 61 -5.25 -4.48 2.75
CA ALA A 61 -5.18 -5.50 1.71
C ALA A 61 -3.73 -5.83 1.30
N VAL A 62 -2.90 -4.82 1.07
CA VAL A 62 -1.53 -4.99 0.56
C VAL A 62 -0.55 -5.24 1.69
N GLY A 63 -0.52 -4.37 2.68
CA GLY A 63 0.45 -4.44 3.78
C GLY A 63 0.17 -5.60 4.72
N ALA A 64 -1.05 -5.70 5.26
CA ALA A 64 -1.39 -6.79 6.16
C ALA A 64 -1.76 -8.09 5.43
N GLY A 65 -2.41 -8.00 4.27
CA GLY A 65 -2.85 -9.17 3.49
C GLY A 65 -1.72 -9.79 2.64
N ILE A 66 -1.53 -9.26 1.43
CA ILE A 66 -0.65 -9.88 0.41
C ILE A 66 0.81 -9.94 0.87
N SER A 67 1.35 -8.89 1.48
CA SER A 67 2.75 -8.86 1.93
C SER A 67 3.02 -9.95 2.98
N THR A 68 2.10 -10.15 3.93
CA THR A 68 2.21 -11.24 4.91
C THR A 68 2.23 -12.61 4.23
N ILE A 69 1.35 -12.85 3.25
CA ILE A 69 1.34 -14.13 2.50
C ILE A 69 2.67 -14.34 1.77
N LEU A 70 3.18 -13.32 1.08
CA LEU A 70 4.45 -13.40 0.35
C LEU A 70 5.65 -13.61 1.28
N LEU A 71 5.71 -12.90 2.41
CA LEU A 71 6.76 -13.08 3.42
C LEU A 71 6.69 -14.48 4.04
N LEU A 72 5.50 -14.96 4.41
CA LEU A 72 5.32 -16.34 4.88
C LEU A 72 5.75 -17.36 3.83
N GLY A 73 5.44 -17.13 2.55
CA GLY A 73 5.92 -17.96 1.43
C GLY A 73 7.44 -17.97 1.33
N ALA A 74 8.09 -16.81 1.47
CA ALA A 74 9.54 -16.70 1.50
C ALA A 74 10.15 -17.39 2.74
N LEU A 75 9.44 -17.44 3.87
CA LEU A 75 9.88 -18.14 5.08
C LEU A 75 9.95 -19.66 4.90
N VAL A 76 9.15 -20.24 4.00
CA VAL A 76 9.27 -21.67 3.66
C VAL A 76 10.63 -21.99 3.04
N LEU A 77 11.28 -21.01 2.40
CA LEU A 77 12.55 -21.17 1.70
C LEU A 77 13.75 -20.54 2.43
N THR A 78 13.56 -19.98 3.62
CA THR A 78 14.61 -19.25 4.36
C THR A 78 14.77 -19.76 5.80
N LYS A 79 15.78 -19.26 6.52
CA LYS A 79 16.05 -19.66 7.90
C LYS A 79 15.02 -19.04 8.86
N ARG A 80 14.58 -19.81 9.85
CA ARG A 80 13.59 -19.38 10.85
C ARG A 80 14.06 -18.24 11.76
N PHE A 81 15.36 -18.10 11.99
CA PHE A 81 15.93 -17.12 12.92
C PHE A 81 16.98 -16.23 12.26
N ALA A 82 16.96 -14.94 12.62
CA ALA A 82 17.97 -13.96 12.22
C ALA A 82 19.37 -14.37 12.72
N LYS A 83 20.36 -14.21 11.83
CA LYS A 83 21.77 -14.30 12.18
C LYS A 83 22.10 -13.20 13.19
N ARG A 84 22.87 -13.55 14.21
CA ARG A 84 23.34 -12.58 15.21
C ARG A 84 24.54 -11.84 14.64
N GLU A 85 24.37 -10.56 14.35
CA GLU A 85 25.51 -9.68 14.09
C GLU A 85 25.99 -9.10 15.43
N PRO A 86 27.26 -9.29 15.80
CA PRO A 86 27.76 -8.94 17.13
C PRO A 86 28.03 -7.44 17.31
N THR A 87 28.06 -6.66 16.23
CA THR A 87 28.46 -5.25 16.25
C THR A 87 27.40 -4.35 15.64
N LEU A 88 27.25 -3.15 16.20
CA LEU A 88 26.45 -2.09 15.60
C LEU A 88 27.16 -1.57 14.35
N HIS A 89 26.53 -1.69 13.18
CA HIS A 89 27.03 -1.09 11.95
C HIS A 89 26.77 0.41 11.96
N LEU A 90 27.68 1.16 12.59
CA LEU A 90 27.61 2.62 12.70
C LEU A 90 27.32 3.36 11.38
N PRO A 91 27.90 3.01 10.21
CA PRO A 91 27.53 3.67 8.96
C PRO A 91 26.07 3.42 8.55
N ALA A 92 25.54 2.21 8.75
CA ALA A 92 24.14 1.91 8.46
C ALA A 92 23.20 2.68 9.41
N LEU A 93 23.58 2.81 10.69
CA LEU A 93 22.84 3.61 11.66
C LEU A 93 22.83 5.10 11.26
N LEU A 94 23.99 5.64 10.86
CA LEU A 94 24.11 7.03 10.40
C LEU A 94 23.21 7.28 9.20
N VAL A 95 23.22 6.40 8.19
CA VAL A 95 22.35 6.51 7.02
C VAL A 95 20.87 6.48 7.41
N CYS A 96 20.48 5.57 8.31
CA CYS A 96 19.10 5.48 8.79
C CYS A 96 18.64 6.76 9.51
N VAL A 97 19.46 7.25 10.45
CA VAL A 97 19.16 8.49 11.20
C VAL A 97 19.15 9.70 10.27
N ALA A 98 20.12 9.82 9.35
CA ALA A 98 20.17 10.89 8.38
C ALA A 98 18.92 10.89 7.49
N THR A 99 18.50 9.73 6.99
CA THR A 99 17.27 9.59 6.19
C THR A 99 16.04 10.00 7.00
N GLY A 100 15.93 9.54 8.25
CA GLY A 100 14.85 9.92 9.16
C GLY A 100 14.78 11.43 9.41
N LEU A 101 15.93 12.07 9.65
CA LEU A 101 16.01 13.53 9.84
C LEU A 101 15.65 14.29 8.56
N VAL A 102 16.05 13.82 7.38
CA VAL A 102 15.67 14.43 6.09
C VAL A 102 14.15 14.33 5.88
N LEU A 103 13.54 13.20 6.20
CA LEU A 103 12.08 13.05 6.11
C LEU A 103 11.36 13.98 7.09
N ILE A 104 11.84 14.11 8.33
CA ILE A 104 11.29 15.05 9.31
C ILE A 104 11.49 16.50 8.87
N TYR A 105 12.64 16.84 8.29
CA TYR A 105 12.87 18.17 7.73
C TYR A 105 11.87 18.46 6.58
N GLY A 106 11.61 17.48 5.72
CA GLY A 106 10.62 17.58 4.64
C GLY A 106 9.21 17.88 5.12
N THR A 107 8.83 17.49 6.35
CA THR A 107 7.49 17.81 6.89
C THR A 107 7.37 19.24 7.40
N SER A 108 8.49 19.97 7.57
CA SER A 108 8.46 21.37 8.06
C SER A 108 7.82 22.34 7.07
N ASP A 109 7.85 22.03 5.77
CA ASP A 109 7.24 22.84 4.70
C ASP A 109 5.77 22.44 4.44
N MET A 110 5.28 21.38 5.09
CA MET A 110 3.89 20.94 4.94
C MET A 110 2.95 21.86 5.74
N PRO A 111 1.75 22.19 5.21
CA PRO A 111 0.72 22.86 5.98
C PRO A 111 0.41 22.11 7.27
N LYS A 112 0.10 22.85 8.33
CA LYS A 112 -0.29 22.23 9.61
C LYS A 112 -1.49 21.33 9.38
N PHE A 113 -1.49 20.19 10.06
CA PHE A 113 -2.59 19.24 9.98
C PHE A 113 -3.91 19.94 10.36
N GLY A 114 -4.91 19.86 9.48
CA GLY A 114 -6.22 20.48 9.68
C GLY A 114 -6.27 22.01 9.49
N ASP A 115 -5.24 22.64 8.92
CA ASP A 115 -5.27 24.08 8.62
C ASP A 115 -6.34 24.39 7.55
N PRO A 116 -7.41 25.15 7.87
CA PRO A 116 -8.46 25.49 6.92
C PRO A 116 -7.96 26.31 5.73
N ASN A 117 -6.82 27.00 5.88
CA ASN A 117 -6.22 27.84 4.85
C ASN A 117 -5.19 27.09 4.00
N ALA A 118 -5.01 25.78 4.21
CA ALA A 118 -4.09 25.00 3.38
C ALA A 118 -4.47 25.12 1.89
N PRO A 119 -3.49 25.20 0.96
CA PRO A 119 -3.76 25.41 -0.48
C PRO A 119 -4.74 24.39 -1.09
N ILE A 120 -4.79 23.18 -0.54
CA ILE A 120 -5.70 22.13 -1.00
C ILE A 120 -7.17 22.50 -0.77
N HIS A 121 -7.51 23.12 0.37
CA HIS A 121 -8.88 23.50 0.75
C HIS A 121 -9.37 24.74 0.00
N THR A 122 -8.47 25.61 -0.45
CA THR A 122 -8.82 26.87 -1.11
C THR A 122 -8.86 26.75 -2.63
N TYR A 123 -7.97 25.97 -3.25
CA TYR A 123 -7.84 25.94 -4.72
C TYR A 123 -8.37 24.67 -5.39
N ARG A 124 -8.22 23.50 -4.76
CA ARG A 124 -8.43 22.19 -5.40
C ARG A 124 -9.70 21.51 -4.93
N VAL A 125 -9.92 21.39 -3.62
CA VAL A 125 -11.08 20.71 -3.04
C VAL A 125 -12.41 21.28 -3.52
N PRO A 126 -12.63 22.61 -3.59
CA PRO A 126 -13.89 23.13 -4.12
C PRO A 126 -14.17 22.67 -5.55
N ARG A 127 -13.16 22.70 -6.44
CA ARG A 127 -13.30 22.21 -7.81
C ARG A 127 -13.52 20.69 -7.89
N LEU A 128 -12.95 19.93 -6.96
CA LEU A 128 -13.06 18.47 -6.91
C LEU A 128 -14.42 18.02 -6.37
N LEU A 129 -15.02 18.80 -5.45
CA LEU A 129 -16.36 18.56 -4.94
C LEU A 129 -17.45 19.02 -5.92
N ASP A 130 -17.18 20.08 -6.67
CA ASP A 130 -18.07 20.61 -7.72
C ASP A 130 -17.94 19.85 -9.05
N GLN A 131 -17.00 18.90 -9.11
CA GLN A 131 -16.69 18.11 -10.30
C GLN A 131 -17.81 17.12 -10.61
N THR A 132 -18.52 17.38 -11.71
CA THR A 132 -19.57 16.51 -12.26
C THR A 132 -18.99 15.42 -13.15
N VAL A 133 -17.92 14.74 -12.71
CA VAL A 133 -17.28 13.66 -13.49
C VAL A 133 -18.34 12.59 -13.74
N GLY A 134 -18.95 12.63 -14.93
CA GLY A 134 -20.27 12.04 -15.20
C GLY A 134 -21.16 12.81 -16.18
N LYS A 135 -20.83 14.06 -16.56
CA LYS A 135 -21.44 14.68 -17.74
C LYS A 135 -20.81 14.10 -19.01
N HIS A 136 -21.33 12.97 -19.46
CA HIS A 136 -21.35 12.74 -20.90
C HIS A 136 -22.07 13.94 -21.54
N GLU A 137 -21.41 14.65 -22.47
CA GLU A 137 -22.06 15.70 -23.28
C GLU A 137 -23.25 15.14 -24.09
N SER A 138 -23.34 13.81 -24.25
CA SER A 138 -24.44 13.11 -24.91
C SER A 138 -25.67 12.88 -24.03
N ALA A 139 -25.67 13.28 -22.76
CA ALA A 139 -26.90 13.33 -21.99
C ALA A 139 -27.74 14.50 -22.51
N ALA A 140 -28.65 14.20 -23.44
CA ALA A 140 -29.63 15.15 -23.95
C ALA A 140 -30.26 15.94 -22.79
N PRO A 141 -30.65 17.22 -23.00
CA PRO A 141 -31.33 17.99 -21.96
C PRO A 141 -32.48 17.12 -21.41
N ARG A 142 -32.55 16.98 -20.08
CA ARG A 142 -33.63 16.26 -19.40
C ARG A 142 -34.97 16.87 -19.82
N ASP A 143 -35.57 16.34 -20.89
CA ASP A 143 -36.93 16.68 -21.26
C ASP A 143 -37.84 15.90 -20.33
N LYS A 144 -38.69 16.62 -19.59
CA LYS A 144 -39.50 16.08 -18.48
C LYS A 144 -40.66 15.17 -18.95
N GLY A 145 -40.57 14.60 -20.16
CA GLY A 145 -41.71 14.01 -20.87
C GLY A 145 -41.54 12.59 -21.40
N HIS A 146 -40.38 11.93 -21.28
CA HIS A 146 -40.18 10.60 -21.88
C HIS A 146 -40.03 9.46 -20.86
N PRO A 147 -40.82 8.36 -20.97
CA PRO A 147 -40.64 7.17 -20.15
C PRO A 147 -39.35 6.43 -20.55
N HIS A 148 -38.64 5.98 -19.53
CA HIS A 148 -37.31 5.38 -19.58
C HIS A 148 -37.22 4.17 -20.52
N GLU A 149 -36.35 4.23 -21.53
CA GLU A 149 -35.81 3.04 -22.19
C GLU A 149 -34.27 3.09 -22.13
N GLY A 150 -33.67 2.18 -21.36
CA GLY A 150 -32.32 1.70 -21.63
C GLY A 150 -31.25 1.78 -20.53
N HIS A 151 -31.42 2.53 -19.45
CA HIS A 151 -30.53 2.46 -18.29
C HIS A 151 -31.33 2.60 -17.00
N PRO A 152 -31.22 1.67 -16.03
CA PRO A 152 -31.81 1.89 -14.71
C PRO A 152 -31.24 3.19 -14.14
N ASP A 153 -32.08 3.97 -13.44
CA ASP A 153 -31.63 5.14 -12.68
C ASP A 153 -30.51 4.66 -11.76
N ASP A 154 -29.26 4.92 -12.13
CA ASP A 154 -28.14 4.66 -11.25
C ASP A 154 -28.19 5.74 -10.17
N ASP A 155 -28.06 5.34 -8.90
CA ASP A 155 -28.14 6.24 -7.73
C ASP A 155 -27.21 7.47 -7.83
N PHE A 156 -26.27 7.44 -8.78
CA PHE A 156 -25.22 8.41 -8.98
C PHE A 156 -25.36 9.27 -10.25
N ASN A 157 -26.39 9.08 -11.11
CA ASN A 157 -26.57 9.83 -12.38
C ASN A 157 -25.28 9.94 -13.21
N GLY A 158 -24.50 8.86 -13.34
CA GLY A 158 -23.22 8.85 -14.05
C GLY A 158 -22.03 9.44 -13.27
N HIS A 159 -22.17 9.79 -11.98
CA HIS A 159 -21.10 10.37 -11.17
C HIS A 159 -20.25 9.35 -10.42
N ALA A 160 -18.93 9.59 -10.34
CA ALA A 160 -18.08 8.90 -9.37
C ALA A 160 -18.26 9.53 -7.98
N SER A 161 -19.14 8.97 -7.14
CA SER A 161 -19.45 9.50 -5.80
C SER A 161 -18.25 9.55 -4.85
N ASN A 162 -17.21 8.74 -5.08
CA ASN A 162 -15.99 8.78 -4.29
C ASN A 162 -14.98 9.76 -4.91
N THR A 163 -14.71 10.84 -4.17
CA THR A 163 -13.74 11.90 -4.51
C THR A 163 -12.33 11.39 -4.77
N VAL A 164 -11.88 10.35 -4.06
CA VAL A 164 -10.54 9.77 -4.26
C VAL A 164 -10.52 8.99 -5.57
N THR A 165 -11.54 8.16 -5.83
CA THR A 165 -11.65 7.41 -7.07
C THR A 165 -11.76 8.33 -8.29
N SER A 166 -12.53 9.41 -8.19
CA SER A 166 -12.62 10.41 -9.28
C SER A 166 -11.29 11.12 -9.51
N LEU A 167 -10.55 11.45 -8.45
CA LEU A 167 -9.22 12.04 -8.55
C LEU A 167 -8.23 11.08 -9.24
N LEU A 168 -8.17 9.81 -8.80
CA LEU A 168 -7.22 8.84 -9.32
C LEU A 168 -7.56 8.41 -10.75
N ALA A 169 -8.83 8.13 -11.05
CA ALA A 169 -9.24 7.62 -12.36
C ALA A 169 -9.35 8.72 -13.42
N ALA A 170 -9.89 9.90 -13.06
CA ALA A 170 -10.25 10.93 -14.05
C ALA A 170 -9.29 12.13 -14.07
N TYR A 171 -8.84 12.63 -12.91
CA TYR A 171 -7.99 13.83 -12.86
C TYR A 171 -6.49 13.50 -12.95
N ARG A 172 -6.04 12.41 -12.30
CA ARG A 172 -4.65 11.92 -12.28
C ARG A 172 -4.53 10.49 -12.85
N GLY A 173 -5.40 10.15 -13.80
CA GLY A 173 -5.45 8.83 -14.43
C GLY A 173 -4.12 8.34 -14.99
N PHE A 174 -3.28 9.24 -15.51
CA PHE A 174 -1.96 8.89 -16.02
C PHE A 174 -1.01 8.38 -14.93
N ASP A 175 -1.03 8.97 -13.73
CA ASP A 175 -0.19 8.53 -12.61
C ASP A 175 -0.59 7.10 -12.20
N THR A 176 -1.90 6.84 -12.09
CA THR A 176 -2.43 5.51 -11.78
C THR A 176 -2.18 4.48 -12.90
N MET A 177 -2.22 4.89 -14.17
CA MET A 177 -1.89 4.01 -15.30
C MET A 177 -0.43 3.54 -15.24
N PHE A 178 0.51 4.44 -14.94
CA PHE A 178 1.92 4.06 -14.82
C PHE A 178 2.19 3.26 -13.53
N GLU A 179 1.51 3.56 -12.43
CA GLU A 179 1.57 2.74 -11.21
C GLU A 179 1.13 1.29 -11.47
N THR A 180 -0.03 1.09 -12.12
CA THR A 180 -0.50 -0.25 -12.48
C THR A 180 0.45 -0.98 -13.43
N THR A 181 1.09 -0.26 -14.35
CA THR A 181 2.14 -0.81 -15.22
C THR A 181 3.32 -1.32 -14.40
N VAL A 182 3.79 -0.57 -13.39
CA VAL A 182 4.88 -0.99 -12.50
C VAL A 182 4.50 -2.25 -11.73
N ILE A 183 3.28 -2.31 -11.16
CA ILE A 183 2.79 -3.50 -10.44
C ILE A 183 2.72 -4.71 -11.37
N PHE A 184 2.21 -4.54 -12.59
CA PHE A 184 2.16 -5.59 -13.59
C PHE A 184 3.55 -6.12 -13.94
N VAL A 185 4.51 -5.23 -14.21
CA VAL A 185 5.91 -5.60 -14.50
C VAL A 185 6.55 -6.33 -13.32
N ALA A 186 6.31 -5.89 -12.08
CA ALA A 186 6.79 -6.57 -10.88
C ALA A 186 6.21 -8.00 -10.77
N GLY A 187 4.91 -8.17 -11.04
CA GLY A 187 4.24 -9.48 -11.06
C GLY A 187 4.80 -10.42 -12.13
N VAL A 188 4.99 -9.94 -13.36
CA VAL A 188 5.61 -10.72 -14.45
C VAL A 188 7.05 -11.08 -14.09
N SER A 189 7.82 -10.15 -13.53
CA SER A 189 9.20 -10.38 -13.10
C SER A 189 9.28 -11.49 -12.03
N LEU A 190 8.36 -11.47 -11.05
CA LEU A 190 8.27 -12.52 -10.04
C LEU A 190 7.94 -13.89 -10.64
N LEU A 191 6.99 -13.96 -11.58
CA LEU A 191 6.63 -15.21 -12.27
C LEU A 191 7.81 -15.78 -13.08
N LEU A 192 8.56 -14.91 -13.77
CA LEU A 192 9.75 -15.30 -14.53
C LEU A 192 10.87 -15.80 -13.62
N LEU A 193 11.08 -15.18 -12.46
CA LEU A 193 12.08 -15.61 -11.46
C LEU A 193 11.72 -16.94 -10.81
N LEU A 194 10.44 -17.18 -10.52
CA LEU A 194 9.98 -18.43 -9.91
C LEU A 194 9.78 -19.58 -10.91
N ARG A 195 9.95 -19.32 -12.22
CA ARG A 195 9.84 -20.35 -13.26
C ARG A 195 10.96 -21.39 -13.08
N ARG A 196 10.57 -22.57 -12.62
CA ARG A 196 11.45 -23.72 -12.40
C ARG A 196 12.22 -24.08 -13.69
N ARG A 197 13.53 -23.91 -13.69
CA ARG A 197 14.41 -24.43 -14.76
C ARG A 197 14.40 -25.96 -14.74
N ARG A 198 14.32 -26.58 -15.92
CA ARG A 198 14.36 -28.06 -16.05
C ARG A 198 15.80 -28.54 -16.13
N GLU A 199 16.07 -29.76 -15.68
CA GLU A 199 17.34 -30.44 -15.97
C GLU A 199 17.55 -30.45 -17.50
N GLY A 200 18.66 -29.85 -17.96
CA GLY A 200 18.96 -29.63 -19.37
C GLY A 200 18.93 -28.17 -19.84
N ASP A 201 18.45 -27.22 -19.03
CA ASP A 201 18.56 -25.78 -19.35
C ASP A 201 20.03 -25.30 -19.30
N PRO A 202 20.43 -24.32 -20.14
CA PRO A 202 21.77 -23.75 -20.12
C PRO A 202 22.14 -23.22 -18.71
N GLY A 203 23.16 -23.82 -18.09
CA GLY A 203 23.61 -23.48 -16.72
C GLY A 203 23.05 -24.36 -15.60
N VAL A 204 22.24 -25.39 -15.90
CA VAL A 204 21.79 -26.40 -14.92
C VAL A 204 22.71 -27.64 -15.05
N PRO A 205 23.44 -28.04 -13.99
CA PRO A 205 24.28 -29.24 -14.04
C PRO A 205 23.42 -30.48 -14.31
N MET A 206 23.78 -31.28 -15.31
CA MET A 206 23.15 -32.59 -15.50
C MET A 206 23.50 -33.47 -14.30
N SER A 207 22.49 -34.06 -13.65
CA SER A 207 22.74 -35.08 -12.65
C SER A 207 23.44 -36.26 -13.32
N SER A 208 24.67 -36.56 -12.88
CA SER A 208 25.40 -37.72 -13.38
C SER A 208 24.62 -38.97 -12.98
N SER A 209 24.01 -39.63 -13.95
CA SER A 209 23.43 -40.96 -13.81
C SER A 209 24.55 -41.93 -13.39
N THR A 210 24.68 -42.16 -12.08
CA THR A 210 25.41 -43.31 -11.57
C THR A 210 24.62 -44.53 -12.03
N LYS A 211 25.07 -45.16 -13.11
CA LYS A 211 24.68 -46.52 -13.48
C LYS A 211 24.94 -47.40 -12.27
N ARG A 212 23.88 -47.63 -11.49
CA ARG A 212 23.86 -48.66 -10.45
C ARG A 212 23.93 -49.97 -11.22
N GLY A 213 25.08 -50.64 -11.14
CA GLY A 213 25.27 -51.96 -11.70
C GLY A 213 24.15 -52.87 -11.21
N GLU A 214 23.41 -53.42 -12.17
CA GLU A 214 22.52 -54.56 -12.00
C GLU A 214 23.35 -55.85 -11.72
N PRO A 215 22.69 -56.91 -11.22
CA PRO A 215 23.03 -57.64 -9.99
C PRO A 215 24.26 -58.54 -10.02
#